data_AF-A0A151Z8X9-F1
#
_entry.id   AF-A0A151Z8X9-F1
#
_cell.length_a   1.000
_cell.length_b   1.000
_cell.length_c   1.000
_cell.angle_alpha   90.00
_cell.angle_beta   90.00
_cell.angle_gamma   90.00
#
_symmetry.space_group_name_H-M   'P 1'
#
loop_
_entity.id
_entity.type
_entity.pdbx_description
1 polymer ?
#
loop_
_entity_poly.entity_id
_entity_poly.type
_entity_poly.pdbx_seq_one_letter_code
_entity_poly.pdbx_strand_id
1 'polypeptide(L)'
;MSTTANNDNNNTTTTSTTTSTTTSTSASKGNINYFKLDSSIKVYVLDDVDRCNKKLSKLYQRLLDKMKYEKSEYLGADNGASSTEETTENSPSILSQNGTSLNSSSSGVTLEQTIKYPICSKDDNDLGLDLVLGFDVEMMNGGNVALIQIATRDSVYLVRISHMIEYPKALNDLLKDHRIVKVGVAIGQDVQTVFKCSNVVTKGCVDLVPLAKMTKYEGNGLAALTKSVLGHELSKVHHIRCGDWAAETLSPEQIHYAACDAWIGKEIFHSLFARYQSFTLDDHPDVYQFTKAFINAPFKVKSPKPKSSTTSPSNNNNSSSKKVNDRRYTIPDNRILYDNCLMYSPDGILLCNISKRKVQWYVERNLATITNQDPISITLNFNPKGNGNADDEFYLANKENNCVVCGSNLKILRHSIVPHCYRQYFPEKVKSHASHDIVLLCYDCHLAADKRVQLMRMVVSSEYNIPTDLGVPFIKDAAISRISNFAMILKQLQFDATPKVKEYSLIPPDAIKEMEETIKEILKKDSYTHDDLIDLIKKKKRVKNPDYVSHEKLVMDKVLIEGEEGIRKFIRLWRKHFYENSQPKFLCKHWSIDKF
;
A
#
# COMPACT_ATOMS: atom_id res chain seq x y z
N MET A 1 26.27 57.27 -26.34
CA MET A 1 27.63 57.09 -26.90
C MET A 1 28.15 55.73 -26.45
N SER A 2 28.48 54.87 -27.42
CA SER A 2 29.31 53.64 -27.41
C SER A 2 28.99 52.54 -26.38
N THR A 3 28.35 51.41 -26.74
CA THR A 3 28.82 50.17 -27.44
C THR A 3 29.99 49.42 -26.80
N THR A 4 29.72 48.18 -26.37
CA THR A 4 30.46 46.90 -26.62
C THR A 4 29.74 45.78 -25.86
N ALA A 5 29.06 44.79 -26.47
CA ALA A 5 29.49 43.69 -27.36
C ALA A 5 30.14 42.49 -26.62
N ASN A 6 29.45 41.35 -26.75
CA ASN A 6 29.72 39.93 -26.49
C ASN A 6 31.16 39.46 -26.18
N ASN A 7 31.26 38.45 -25.32
CA ASN A 7 31.87 37.18 -25.74
C ASN A 7 31.44 35.98 -24.88
N ASP A 8 30.85 35.00 -25.55
CA ASP A 8 30.69 33.62 -25.12
C ASP A 8 32.07 32.95 -25.02
N ASN A 9 32.29 32.12 -24.00
CA ASN A 9 33.38 31.14 -24.02
C ASN A 9 32.95 29.81 -23.39
N ASN A 10 32.84 28.82 -24.28
CA ASN A 10 32.77 27.39 -24.01
C ASN A 10 34.06 26.94 -23.31
N ASN A 11 33.96 26.32 -22.13
CA ASN A 11 35.04 25.52 -21.57
C ASN A 11 34.65 24.03 -21.61
N THR A 12 35.12 23.37 -22.66
CA THR A 12 35.15 21.92 -22.80
C THR A 12 36.52 21.45 -22.31
N THR A 13 36.59 20.92 -21.09
CA THR A 13 37.86 20.42 -20.53
C THR A 13 38.04 18.96 -20.91
N THR A 14 38.81 18.72 -21.97
CA THR A 14 39.36 17.41 -22.35
C THR A 14 40.69 17.21 -21.61
N THR A 15 40.74 16.30 -20.63
CA THR A 15 41.98 15.83 -20.03
C THR A 15 42.35 14.46 -20.58
N SER A 16 43.28 14.46 -21.53
CA SER A 16 44.04 13.30 -21.97
C SER A 16 45.23 13.10 -21.02
N THR A 17 45.29 11.97 -20.31
CA THR A 17 46.47 11.60 -19.52
C THR A 17 47.03 10.26 -19.98
N THR A 18 48.23 10.36 -20.54
CA THR A 18 49.14 9.30 -21.00
C THR A 18 49.52 8.38 -19.85
N THR A 19 49.32 7.06 -20.00
CA THR A 19 49.78 6.06 -19.04
C THR A 19 51.11 5.45 -19.48
N SER A 20 52.17 5.82 -18.76
CA SER A 20 53.47 5.14 -18.77
C SER A 20 53.39 3.80 -18.04
N THR A 21 53.92 2.77 -18.68
CA THR A 21 53.93 1.38 -18.24
C THR A 21 55.03 1.15 -17.20
N THR A 22 54.66 0.76 -15.98
CA THR A 22 55.59 0.14 -15.02
C THR A 22 54.93 -1.07 -14.39
N THR A 23 55.42 -2.24 -14.77
CA THR A 23 55.04 -3.56 -14.29
C THR A 23 55.57 -3.80 -12.88
N SER A 24 54.66 -3.97 -11.92
CA SER A 24 54.96 -4.62 -10.64
C SER A 24 53.88 -5.66 -10.33
N THR A 25 54.26 -6.92 -10.45
CA THR A 25 53.49 -8.13 -10.12
C THR A 25 53.06 -8.15 -8.66
N SER A 26 51.75 -8.17 -8.41
CA SER A 26 51.16 -8.58 -7.14
C SER A 26 49.84 -9.34 -7.36
N ALA A 27 49.61 -10.33 -6.52
CA ALA A 27 48.71 -11.47 -6.71
C ALA A 27 47.26 -11.13 -7.09
N SER A 28 46.73 -11.91 -8.05
CA SER A 28 45.37 -11.82 -8.58
C SER A 28 44.30 -12.07 -7.51
N LYS A 29 43.76 -11.01 -6.90
CA LYS A 29 42.37 -11.00 -6.42
C LYS A 29 41.47 -10.95 -7.65
N GLY A 30 40.57 -11.92 -7.79
CA GLY A 30 39.64 -11.99 -8.93
C GLY A 30 38.94 -10.64 -9.17
N ASN A 31 38.97 -10.17 -10.41
CA ASN A 31 38.36 -8.90 -10.82
C ASN A 31 36.87 -8.89 -10.43
N ILE A 32 36.51 -8.12 -9.41
CA ILE A 32 35.11 -7.89 -9.04
C ILE A 32 34.49 -7.01 -10.13
N ASN A 33 33.46 -7.52 -10.81
CA ASN A 33 32.75 -6.81 -11.87
C ASN A 33 31.75 -5.81 -11.27
N TYR A 34 32.25 -4.65 -10.84
CA TYR A 34 31.42 -3.55 -10.35
C TYR A 34 30.63 -2.91 -11.50
N PHE A 35 29.34 -2.63 -11.26
CA PHE A 35 28.54 -1.86 -12.20
C PHE A 35 29.09 -0.44 -12.33
N LYS A 36 29.14 0.06 -13.57
CA LYS A 36 29.43 1.46 -13.88
C LYS A 36 28.36 1.98 -14.82
N LEU A 37 27.82 3.15 -14.52
CA LEU A 37 26.89 3.83 -15.43
C LEU A 37 27.60 4.14 -16.75
N ASP A 38 26.95 3.81 -17.86
CA ASP A 38 27.48 4.07 -19.20
C ASP A 38 27.64 5.58 -19.44
N SER A 39 28.75 6.00 -20.04
CA SER A 39 29.07 7.42 -20.29
C SER A 39 28.08 8.12 -21.24
N SER A 40 27.29 7.36 -22.01
CA SER A 40 26.24 7.90 -22.86
C SER A 40 25.00 8.35 -22.09
N ILE A 41 24.84 7.92 -20.83
CA ILE A 41 23.68 8.27 -20.01
C ILE A 41 23.83 9.70 -19.47
N LYS A 42 22.85 10.54 -19.77
CA LYS A 42 22.85 11.94 -19.35
C LYS A 42 22.37 12.05 -17.91
N VAL A 43 23.18 12.63 -17.03
CA VAL A 43 22.79 12.91 -15.63
C VAL A 43 22.49 14.40 -15.48
N TYR A 44 21.26 14.72 -15.06
CA TYR A 44 20.81 16.09 -14.80
C TYR A 44 20.67 16.30 -13.29
N VAL A 45 21.50 17.16 -12.72
CA VAL A 45 21.30 17.67 -11.35
C VAL A 45 20.41 18.90 -11.43
N LEU A 46 19.29 18.88 -10.71
CA LEU A 46 18.25 19.90 -10.72
C LEU A 46 18.05 20.42 -9.28
N ASP A 47 18.53 21.63 -9.01
CA ASP A 47 18.48 22.33 -7.72
C ASP A 47 17.54 23.54 -7.72
N ASP A 48 17.13 24.02 -8.89
CA ASP A 48 16.19 25.14 -9.01
C ASP A 48 14.82 24.71 -9.59
N VAL A 49 13.75 25.33 -9.10
CA VAL A 49 12.36 24.98 -9.42
C VAL A 49 12.05 25.18 -10.92
N ASP A 50 12.55 26.25 -11.51
CA ASP A 50 12.25 26.61 -12.92
C ASP A 50 12.90 25.66 -13.91
N ARG A 51 14.18 25.32 -13.72
CA ARG A 51 14.89 24.33 -14.53
C ARG A 51 14.30 22.95 -14.31
N CYS A 52 13.90 22.62 -13.07
CA CYS A 52 13.21 21.38 -12.77
C CYS A 52 11.92 21.27 -13.57
N ASN A 53 11.04 22.28 -13.48
CA ASN A 53 9.81 22.35 -14.26
C ASN A 53 10.08 22.28 -15.77
N LYS A 54 11.01 23.07 -16.29
CA LYS A 54 11.37 23.07 -17.72
C LYS A 54 11.85 21.71 -18.22
N LYS A 55 12.67 20.99 -17.45
CA LYS A 55 13.21 19.69 -17.83
C LYS A 55 12.17 18.58 -17.68
N LEU A 56 11.48 18.53 -16.55
CA LEU A 56 10.51 17.48 -16.26
C LEU A 56 9.21 17.63 -17.05
N SER A 57 8.75 18.85 -17.37
CA SER A 57 7.61 19.03 -18.28
C SER A 57 7.92 18.52 -19.69
N LYS A 58 9.15 18.70 -20.18
CA LYS A 58 9.59 18.14 -21.47
C LYS A 58 9.67 16.61 -21.43
N LEU A 59 10.18 16.05 -20.34
CA LEU A 59 10.16 14.60 -20.13
C LEU A 59 8.73 14.08 -20.10
N TYR A 60 7.87 14.69 -19.29
CA TYR A 60 6.49 14.28 -19.13
C TYR A 60 5.73 14.35 -20.45
N GLN A 61 5.87 15.44 -21.21
CA GLN A 61 5.27 15.55 -22.55
C GLN A 61 5.75 14.45 -23.49
N ARG A 62 7.06 14.16 -23.53
CA ARG A 62 7.60 13.03 -24.32
C ARG A 62 7.00 11.67 -23.94
N LEU A 63 6.69 11.46 -22.66
CA LEU A 63 6.04 10.23 -22.19
C LEU A 63 4.56 10.21 -22.60
N LEU A 64 3.86 11.34 -22.52
CA LEU A 64 2.48 11.47 -22.97
C LEU A 64 2.34 11.23 -24.48
N ASP A 65 3.26 11.76 -25.28
CA ASP A 65 3.26 11.60 -26.75
C ASP A 65 3.42 10.13 -27.17
N LYS A 66 3.99 9.29 -26.30
CA LYS A 66 4.11 7.84 -26.52
C LYS A 66 2.84 7.07 -26.13
N MET A 67 1.91 7.67 -25.39
CA MET A 67 0.69 6.98 -24.97
C MET A 67 -0.32 6.92 -26.12
N LYS A 68 -0.58 5.71 -26.64
CA LYS A 68 -1.67 5.46 -27.57
C LYS A 68 -2.96 5.10 -26.81
N TYR A 69 -4.10 5.56 -27.33
CA TYR A 69 -5.44 5.24 -26.80
C TYR A 69 -6.32 4.70 -27.92
N GLU A 70 -7.28 3.86 -27.56
CA GLU A 70 -8.35 3.43 -28.46
C GLU A 70 -9.15 4.65 -28.92
N LYS A 71 -9.25 4.85 -30.25
CA LYS A 71 -10.32 5.68 -30.80
C LYS A 71 -11.63 4.96 -30.51
N SER A 72 -12.45 5.57 -29.67
CA SER A 72 -13.83 5.17 -29.49
C SER A 72 -14.56 5.34 -30.81
N GLU A 73 -14.84 4.25 -31.54
CA GLU A 73 -15.84 4.23 -32.60
C GLU A 73 -17.22 4.46 -31.97
N TYR A 74 -17.64 5.73 -31.91
CA TYR A 74 -19.05 6.06 -31.99
C TYR A 74 -19.26 6.69 -33.36
N LEU A 75 -19.77 5.88 -34.29
CA LEU A 75 -20.37 6.38 -35.52
C LEU A 75 -21.78 6.90 -35.23
N GLY A 76 -22.07 8.12 -35.70
CA GLY A 76 -23.42 8.57 -36.00
C GLY A 76 -23.69 10.05 -35.73
N ALA A 77 -23.62 10.85 -36.81
CA ALA A 77 -24.37 12.07 -37.17
C ALA A 77 -24.88 12.98 -36.02
N ASP A 78 -24.71 14.30 -36.04
CA ASP A 78 -25.16 15.15 -37.14
C ASP A 78 -24.66 16.61 -36.97
N ASN A 79 -24.42 17.23 -38.12
CA ASN A 79 -24.44 18.65 -38.49
C ASN A 79 -23.75 19.74 -37.64
N GLY A 80 -22.91 20.49 -38.34
CA GLY A 80 -22.20 21.65 -37.83
C GLY A 80 -23.06 22.90 -37.64
N ALA A 81 -22.52 23.81 -36.83
CA ALA A 81 -22.70 25.24 -36.98
C ALA A 81 -21.49 25.95 -36.37
N SER A 82 -20.84 26.74 -37.21
CA SER A 82 -19.89 27.79 -36.85
C SER A 82 -20.65 28.94 -36.19
N SER A 83 -20.15 29.49 -35.06
CA SER A 83 -20.10 30.95 -34.80
C SER A 83 -19.64 31.28 -33.36
N THR A 84 -18.50 31.97 -33.29
CA THR A 84 -18.21 33.22 -32.53
C THR A 84 -18.61 33.40 -31.05
N GLU A 85 -17.56 33.65 -30.25
CA GLU A 85 -17.31 34.81 -29.34
C GLU A 85 -18.27 35.26 -28.21
N GLU A 86 -17.59 35.68 -27.12
CA GLU A 86 -17.93 36.73 -26.12
C GLU A 86 -19.00 36.45 -25.04
N THR A 87 -18.59 36.22 -23.78
CA THR A 87 -18.34 37.15 -22.64
C THR A 87 -19.58 37.62 -21.86
N THR A 88 -19.37 37.67 -20.53
CA THR A 88 -19.96 38.53 -19.50
C THR A 88 -20.97 37.95 -18.50
N GLU A 89 -20.81 38.50 -17.29
CA GLU A 89 -21.33 38.18 -15.97
C GLU A 89 -22.81 38.56 -15.79
N ASN A 90 -23.50 37.85 -14.89
CA ASN A 90 -24.15 38.40 -13.68
C ASN A 90 -25.32 37.53 -13.18
N SER A 91 -25.29 37.22 -11.89
CA SER A 91 -26.48 36.90 -11.08
C SER A 91 -27.21 38.21 -10.72
N PRO A 92 -28.53 38.26 -10.43
CA PRO A 92 -29.06 37.76 -9.15
C PRO A 92 -30.52 37.22 -9.12
N SER A 93 -30.78 36.51 -8.02
CA SER A 93 -32.02 36.05 -7.33
C SER A 93 -33.40 36.67 -7.64
N ILE A 94 -34.48 35.85 -7.55
CA ILE A 94 -35.62 35.93 -6.58
C ILE A 94 -36.85 35.01 -6.92
N LEU A 95 -37.30 34.24 -5.90
CA LEU A 95 -38.65 33.72 -5.52
C LEU A 95 -39.73 33.17 -6.51
N SER A 96 -40.15 31.91 -6.27
CA SER A 96 -41.50 31.50 -5.74
C SER A 96 -42.19 30.27 -6.40
N GLN A 97 -42.49 29.31 -5.53
CA GLN A 97 -43.61 28.35 -5.38
C GLN A 97 -44.40 27.70 -6.56
N ASN A 98 -44.63 26.38 -6.32
CA ASN A 98 -45.78 25.51 -6.60
C ASN A 98 -45.86 24.67 -7.91
N GLY A 99 -45.94 23.34 -7.72
CA GLY A 99 -46.97 22.52 -8.37
C GLY A 99 -46.53 21.38 -9.29
N THR A 100 -46.73 20.14 -8.81
CA THR A 100 -47.19 18.94 -9.56
C THR A 100 -46.32 18.24 -10.62
N SER A 101 -45.78 17.07 -10.21
CA SER A 101 -46.04 15.72 -10.75
C SER A 101 -45.75 15.33 -12.23
N LEU A 102 -44.81 14.38 -12.36
CA LEU A 102 -44.74 13.20 -13.26
C LEU A 102 -44.56 13.38 -14.79
N ASN A 103 -43.36 12.99 -15.27
CA ASN A 103 -43.09 11.90 -16.25
C ASN A 103 -41.72 12.14 -16.93
N SER A 104 -40.69 11.38 -16.55
CA SER A 104 -40.21 10.15 -17.23
C SER A 104 -39.51 10.40 -18.58
N SER A 105 -38.18 10.41 -18.54
CA SER A 105 -37.30 9.78 -19.55
C SER A 105 -35.85 9.87 -19.06
N SER A 106 -35.50 8.90 -18.23
CA SER A 106 -34.14 8.58 -17.84
C SER A 106 -33.31 8.17 -19.06
N SER A 107 -32.49 9.07 -19.57
CA SER A 107 -31.31 8.69 -20.35
C SER A 107 -30.15 8.56 -19.37
N GLY A 108 -30.04 7.36 -18.78
CA GLY A 108 -28.94 7.01 -17.89
C GLY A 108 -27.63 6.98 -18.66
N VAL A 109 -26.79 8.00 -18.46
CA VAL A 109 -25.40 7.95 -18.88
C VAL A 109 -24.61 7.30 -17.74
N THR A 110 -24.49 5.98 -17.77
CA THR A 110 -23.49 5.25 -16.98
C THR A 110 -22.11 5.52 -17.57
N LEU A 111 -21.42 6.52 -17.03
CA LEU A 111 -20.02 6.77 -17.37
C LEU A 111 -19.14 5.78 -16.58
N GLU A 112 -18.95 4.57 -17.12
CA GLU A 112 -17.87 3.67 -16.72
C GLU A 112 -16.51 4.32 -17.05
N GLN A 113 -15.97 5.12 -16.14
CA GLN A 113 -14.58 5.54 -16.24
C GLN A 113 -13.67 4.43 -15.69
N THR A 114 -13.53 3.35 -16.46
CA THR A 114 -12.43 2.41 -16.30
C THR A 114 -11.12 3.18 -16.45
N ILE A 115 -10.24 3.14 -15.45
CA ILE A 115 -8.89 3.72 -15.57
C ILE A 115 -8.20 3.03 -16.75
N LYS A 116 -8.04 3.78 -17.86
CA LYS A 116 -7.39 3.30 -19.07
C LYS A 116 -5.88 3.42 -18.92
N TYR A 117 -5.18 2.29 -18.98
CA TYR A 117 -3.74 2.28 -19.22
C TYR A 117 -3.48 2.50 -20.72
N PRO A 118 -2.32 3.07 -21.10
CA PRO A 118 -1.91 3.17 -22.49
C PRO A 118 -1.93 1.82 -23.20
N ILE A 119 -2.35 1.81 -24.46
CA ILE A 119 -2.33 0.61 -25.28
C ILE A 119 -0.89 0.32 -25.68
N CYS A 120 -0.44 -0.87 -25.33
CA CYS A 120 0.84 -1.42 -25.74
C CYS A 120 0.55 -2.49 -26.80
N SER A 121 1.07 -2.33 -28.02
CA SER A 121 0.81 -3.26 -29.13
C SER A 121 2.06 -4.07 -29.48
N LYS A 122 1.87 -5.39 -29.64
CA LYS A 122 2.90 -6.30 -30.15
C LYS A 122 3.29 -5.95 -31.58
N ASP A 123 2.35 -5.49 -32.40
CA ASP A 123 2.56 -5.19 -33.82
C ASP A 123 3.53 -4.02 -34.02
N ASP A 124 3.60 -3.11 -33.04
CA ASP A 124 4.51 -1.97 -33.03
C ASP A 124 5.80 -2.20 -32.21
N ASN A 125 5.99 -3.42 -31.65
CA ASN A 125 7.02 -3.71 -30.63
C ASN A 125 6.96 -2.76 -29.42
N ASP A 126 5.82 -2.12 -29.17
CA ASP A 126 5.64 -1.20 -28.05
C ASP A 126 5.01 -1.93 -26.87
N LEU A 127 5.88 -2.42 -25.99
CA LEU A 127 5.48 -3.14 -24.78
C LEU A 127 5.37 -2.20 -23.56
N GLY A 128 5.46 -0.88 -23.77
CA GLY A 128 5.34 0.14 -22.73
C GLY A 128 6.58 0.34 -21.86
N LEU A 129 7.73 -0.24 -22.22
CA LEU A 129 9.00 -0.09 -21.47
C LEU A 129 9.46 1.38 -21.36
N ASP A 130 9.14 2.20 -22.36
CA ASP A 130 9.46 3.63 -22.33
C ASP A 130 8.66 4.41 -21.26
N LEU A 131 7.58 3.82 -20.72
CA LEU A 131 6.74 4.38 -19.65
C LEU A 131 7.16 3.89 -18.26
N VAL A 132 8.28 3.17 -18.16
CA VAL A 132 8.86 2.69 -16.90
C VAL A 132 10.05 3.55 -16.50
N LEU A 133 9.99 4.11 -15.30
CA LEU A 133 11.01 4.97 -14.72
C LEU A 133 11.63 4.30 -13.50
N GLY A 134 12.95 4.27 -13.42
CA GLY A 134 13.65 3.93 -12.17
C GLY A 134 13.46 5.06 -11.16
N PHE A 135 13.19 4.72 -9.90
CA PHE A 135 12.88 5.67 -8.85
C PHE A 135 13.58 5.29 -7.55
N ASP A 136 14.19 6.29 -6.92
CA ASP A 136 14.82 6.19 -5.59
C ASP A 136 14.77 7.55 -4.88
N VAL A 137 15.10 7.58 -3.58
CA VAL A 137 15.22 8.82 -2.79
C VAL A 137 16.44 8.79 -1.88
N GLU A 138 17.05 9.96 -1.67
CA GLU A 138 18.03 10.15 -0.59
C GLU A 138 17.52 11.14 0.45
N MET A 139 18.00 10.95 1.68
CA MET A 139 17.41 11.54 2.88
C MET A 139 18.37 12.49 3.59
N MET A 140 17.81 13.55 4.17
CA MET A 140 18.51 14.44 5.09
C MET A 140 18.62 13.83 6.50
N ASN A 141 19.57 14.34 7.28
CA ASN A 141 19.59 14.13 8.72
C ASN A 141 18.27 14.65 9.32
N GLY A 142 17.47 13.76 9.91
CA GLY A 142 16.12 14.07 10.40
C GLY A 142 14.98 13.42 9.61
N GLY A 143 15.28 12.72 8.51
CA GLY A 143 14.31 11.88 7.80
C GLY A 143 13.42 12.65 6.81
N ASN A 144 13.84 13.84 6.37
CA ASN A 144 13.23 14.56 5.25
C ASN A 144 13.87 14.19 3.92
N VAL A 145 13.11 14.23 2.82
CA VAL A 145 13.64 13.93 1.47
C VAL A 145 14.60 15.03 1.02
N ALA A 146 15.85 14.66 0.72
CA ALA A 146 16.87 15.55 0.17
C ALA A 146 16.88 15.54 -1.36
N LEU A 147 16.81 14.34 -1.94
CA LEU A 147 16.96 14.10 -3.37
C LEU A 147 15.91 13.08 -3.82
N ILE A 148 15.34 13.29 -5.00
CA ILE A 148 14.54 12.29 -5.73
C ILE A 148 15.26 11.95 -7.02
N GLN A 149 15.45 10.67 -7.28
CA GLN A 149 16.13 10.16 -8.47
C GLN A 149 15.12 9.56 -9.43
N ILE A 150 15.19 9.94 -10.71
CA ILE A 150 14.33 9.42 -11.78
C ILE A 150 15.18 8.99 -12.96
N ALA A 151 15.24 7.70 -13.23
CA ALA A 151 15.94 7.14 -14.38
C ALA A 151 14.97 6.82 -15.52
N THR A 152 15.32 7.27 -16.72
CA THR A 152 14.61 7.01 -17.97
C THR A 152 15.42 6.05 -18.85
N ARG A 153 15.04 5.90 -20.12
CA ARG A 153 15.81 5.11 -21.09
C ARG A 153 17.21 5.67 -21.37
N ASP A 154 17.40 6.98 -21.37
CA ASP A 154 18.63 7.64 -21.83
C ASP A 154 19.22 8.66 -20.84
N SER A 155 18.50 8.95 -19.76
CA SER A 155 18.83 10.03 -18.84
C SER A 155 18.45 9.70 -17.40
N VAL A 156 19.17 10.26 -16.43
CA VAL A 156 18.82 10.27 -15.00
C VAL A 156 18.66 11.70 -14.51
N TYR A 157 17.60 11.96 -13.77
CA TYR A 157 17.29 13.26 -13.17
C TYR A 157 17.44 13.14 -11.66
N LEU A 158 18.33 13.97 -11.09
CA LEU A 158 18.59 14.07 -9.66
C LEU A 158 17.96 15.39 -9.17
N VAL A 159 16.76 15.31 -8.61
CA VAL A 159 15.98 16.48 -8.19
C VAL A 159 16.23 16.76 -6.71
N ARG A 160 16.93 17.86 -6.42
CA ARG A 160 17.39 18.25 -5.08
C ARG A 160 16.28 19.00 -4.33
N ILE A 161 15.33 18.24 -3.79
CA ILE A 161 14.18 18.76 -3.03
C ILE A 161 14.61 19.66 -1.86
N SER A 162 15.70 19.34 -1.17
CA SER A 162 16.22 20.15 -0.06
C SER A 162 16.69 21.56 -0.45
N HIS A 163 16.93 21.81 -1.75
CA HIS A 163 17.39 23.10 -2.28
C HIS A 163 16.26 23.95 -2.86
N MET A 164 15.02 23.45 -2.81
CA MET A 164 13.86 24.10 -3.41
C MET A 164 12.89 24.56 -2.32
N ILE A 165 12.53 25.84 -2.35
CA ILE A 165 11.52 26.40 -1.44
C ILE A 165 10.14 25.84 -1.77
N GLU A 166 9.85 25.67 -3.06
CA GLU A 166 8.59 25.14 -3.56
C GLU A 166 8.78 23.78 -4.21
N TYR A 167 7.77 22.92 -4.10
CA TYR A 167 7.80 21.63 -4.77
C TYR A 167 7.52 21.80 -6.28
N PRO A 168 8.38 21.30 -7.19
CA PRO A 168 8.19 21.50 -8.63
C PRO A 168 6.89 20.86 -9.13
N LYS A 169 6.02 21.66 -9.77
CA LYS A 169 4.74 21.20 -10.32
C LYS A 169 4.93 20.05 -11.32
N ALA A 170 5.90 20.15 -12.21
CA ALA A 170 6.15 19.11 -13.21
C ALA A 170 6.57 17.78 -12.60
N LEU A 171 7.32 17.82 -11.48
CA LEU A 171 7.65 16.61 -10.71
C LEU A 171 6.38 16.01 -10.11
N ASN A 172 5.54 16.83 -9.48
CA ASN A 172 4.27 16.39 -8.91
C ASN A 172 3.36 15.75 -9.99
N ASP A 173 3.25 16.35 -11.16
CA ASP A 173 2.43 15.84 -12.27
C ASP A 173 2.94 14.47 -12.76
N LEU A 174 4.26 14.35 -12.92
CA LEU A 174 4.93 13.10 -13.30
C LEU A 174 4.73 11.98 -12.25
N LEU A 175 4.86 12.31 -10.97
CA LEU A 175 4.72 11.34 -9.88
C LEU A 175 3.27 10.90 -9.65
N LYS A 176 2.29 11.81 -9.83
CA LYS A 176 0.85 11.51 -9.68
C LYS A 176 0.26 10.73 -10.83
N ASP A 177 0.91 10.71 -12.00
CA ASP A 177 0.41 9.96 -13.15
C ASP A 177 0.57 8.44 -12.93
N HIS A 178 -0.56 7.73 -12.84
CA HIS A 178 -0.58 6.27 -12.65
C HIS A 178 -0.22 5.49 -13.92
N ARG A 179 -0.24 6.15 -15.09
CA ARG A 179 0.11 5.54 -16.38
C ARG A 179 1.62 5.37 -16.49
N ILE A 180 2.40 6.12 -15.72
CA ILE A 180 3.86 6.03 -15.72
C ILE A 180 4.27 5.16 -14.53
N VAL A 181 4.93 4.04 -14.82
CA VAL A 181 5.35 3.05 -13.81
C VAL A 181 6.67 3.51 -13.19
N LYS A 182 6.75 3.51 -11.86
CA LYS A 182 7.95 3.85 -11.10
C LYS A 182 8.46 2.59 -10.41
N VAL A 183 9.71 2.22 -10.66
CA VAL A 183 10.28 0.96 -10.19
C VAL A 183 11.47 1.21 -9.28
N GLY A 184 11.55 0.46 -8.19
CA GLY A 184 12.62 0.59 -7.20
C GLY A 184 12.60 -0.55 -6.18
N VAL A 185 13.55 -0.55 -5.24
CA VAL A 185 13.56 -1.53 -4.14
C VAL A 185 13.12 -0.84 -2.86
N ALA A 186 12.17 -1.42 -2.14
CA ALA A 186 11.54 -0.80 -0.98
C ALA A 186 10.84 0.54 -1.28
N ILE A 187 10.50 0.78 -2.56
CA ILE A 187 9.94 2.05 -3.09
C ILE A 187 8.75 2.61 -2.30
N GLY A 188 7.97 1.77 -1.64
CA GLY A 188 6.84 2.24 -0.82
C GLY A 188 7.27 2.96 0.45
N GLN A 189 8.47 2.69 0.98
CA GLN A 189 9.05 3.48 2.07
C GLN A 189 9.45 4.87 1.57
N ASP A 190 10.05 4.92 0.38
CA ASP A 190 10.50 6.15 -0.25
C ASP A 190 9.32 7.07 -0.55
N VAL A 191 8.28 6.56 -1.21
CA VAL A 191 7.09 7.37 -1.55
C VAL A 191 6.23 7.71 -0.33
N GLN A 192 6.25 6.89 0.73
CA GLN A 192 5.64 7.29 2.02
C GLN A 192 6.37 8.49 2.61
N THR A 193 7.69 8.54 2.45
CA THR A 193 8.51 9.63 2.96
C THR A 193 8.33 10.89 2.11
N VAL A 194 8.30 10.76 0.78
CA VAL A 194 7.92 11.85 -0.14
C VAL A 194 6.55 12.42 0.23
N PHE A 195 5.55 11.58 0.45
CA PHE A 195 4.22 12.02 0.86
C PHE A 195 4.25 12.77 2.20
N LYS A 196 4.97 12.27 3.20
CA LYS A 196 5.10 12.94 4.52
C LYS A 196 5.76 14.32 4.42
N CYS A 197 6.79 14.47 3.59
CA CYS A 197 7.55 15.71 3.48
C CYS A 197 6.89 16.76 2.58
N SER A 198 6.15 16.33 1.56
CA SER A 198 5.69 17.23 0.48
C SER A 198 4.21 17.09 0.10
N ASN A 199 3.46 16.21 0.76
CA ASN A 199 2.06 15.89 0.44
C ASN A 199 1.84 15.43 -1.03
N VAL A 200 2.89 14.88 -1.66
CA VAL A 200 2.84 14.38 -3.04
C VAL A 200 2.50 12.90 -3.04
N VAL A 201 1.35 12.58 -3.63
CA VAL A 201 0.92 11.20 -3.86
C VAL A 201 1.62 10.65 -5.09
N THR A 202 2.51 9.68 -4.91
CA THR A 202 3.16 8.99 -6.04
C THR A 202 2.35 7.76 -6.43
N LYS A 203 1.93 7.67 -7.70
CA LYS A 203 1.17 6.53 -8.26
C LYS A 203 2.05 5.71 -9.21
N GLY A 204 1.63 4.50 -9.59
CA GLY A 204 2.38 3.65 -10.52
C GLY A 204 3.59 2.95 -9.89
N CYS A 205 3.69 2.89 -8.56
CA CYS A 205 4.89 2.37 -7.88
C CYS A 205 4.94 0.85 -7.88
N VAL A 206 6.08 0.26 -8.22
CA VAL A 206 6.27 -1.18 -8.32
C VAL A 206 7.61 -1.56 -7.69
N ASP A 207 7.58 -2.39 -6.65
CA ASP A 207 8.81 -2.90 -6.02
C ASP A 207 9.36 -4.10 -6.78
N LEU A 208 10.68 -4.12 -6.94
CA LEU A 208 11.39 -5.13 -7.70
C LEU A 208 11.51 -6.47 -6.97
N VAL A 209 11.48 -6.51 -5.63
CA VAL A 209 11.66 -7.76 -4.86
C VAL A 209 10.52 -8.76 -5.11
N PRO A 210 9.22 -8.38 -5.07
CA PRO A 210 8.14 -9.27 -5.45
C PRO A 210 8.22 -9.73 -6.92
N LEU A 211 8.57 -8.83 -7.84
CA LEU A 211 8.74 -9.18 -9.26
C LEU A 211 9.88 -10.18 -9.47
N ALA A 212 11.02 -9.96 -8.80
CA ALA A 212 12.17 -10.85 -8.87
C ALA A 212 11.76 -12.28 -8.48
N LYS A 213 11.05 -12.43 -7.36
CA LYS A 213 10.52 -13.73 -6.90
C LYS A 213 9.58 -14.37 -7.92
N MET A 214 8.67 -13.58 -8.51
CA MET A 214 7.76 -14.08 -9.55
C MET A 214 8.52 -14.61 -10.77
N THR A 215 9.65 -14.00 -11.09
CA THR A 215 10.53 -14.38 -12.20
C THR A 215 11.65 -15.36 -11.82
N LYS A 216 11.58 -15.96 -10.63
CA LYS A 216 12.54 -16.96 -10.09
C LYS A 216 13.94 -16.41 -9.75
N TYR A 217 14.05 -15.11 -9.52
CA TYR A 217 15.23 -14.49 -8.93
C TYR A 217 15.03 -14.24 -7.43
N GLU A 218 16.14 -14.12 -6.70
CA GLU A 218 16.13 -13.87 -5.25
C GLU A 218 16.95 -12.64 -4.88
N GLY A 219 16.54 -11.96 -3.81
CA GLY A 219 17.19 -10.76 -3.30
C GLY A 219 16.21 -9.90 -2.52
N ASN A 220 16.69 -9.22 -1.48
CA ASN A 220 15.85 -8.36 -0.63
C ASN A 220 16.32 -6.89 -0.63
N GLY A 221 17.24 -6.52 -1.52
CA GLY A 221 17.86 -5.21 -1.59
C GLY A 221 18.45 -4.98 -2.98
N LEU A 222 18.64 -3.72 -3.38
CA LEU A 222 19.10 -3.36 -4.72
C LEU A 222 20.41 -4.07 -5.09
N ALA A 223 21.42 -4.05 -4.21
CA ALA A 223 22.68 -4.76 -4.44
C ALA A 223 22.53 -6.29 -4.58
N ALA A 224 21.61 -6.90 -3.84
CA ALA A 224 21.37 -8.35 -3.95
C ALA A 224 20.69 -8.70 -5.28
N LEU A 225 19.70 -7.89 -5.69
CA LEU A 225 19.03 -8.06 -6.96
C LEU A 225 19.95 -7.74 -8.14
N THR A 226 20.81 -6.73 -8.05
CA THR A 226 21.81 -6.42 -9.08
C THR A 226 22.69 -7.63 -9.35
N LYS A 227 23.21 -8.26 -8.28
CA LYS A 227 24.03 -9.47 -8.40
C LYS A 227 23.24 -10.65 -8.94
N SER A 228 22.02 -10.87 -8.45
CA SER A 228 21.20 -12.02 -8.84
C SER A 228 20.66 -11.92 -10.26
N VAL A 229 20.31 -10.72 -10.72
CA VAL A 229 19.58 -10.49 -11.98
C VAL A 229 20.53 -10.04 -13.09
N LEU A 230 21.47 -9.14 -12.78
CA LEU A 230 22.37 -8.54 -13.77
C LEU A 230 23.79 -9.12 -13.70
N GLY A 231 24.14 -9.89 -12.68
CA GLY A 231 25.49 -10.46 -12.51
C GLY A 231 26.57 -9.43 -12.12
N HIS A 232 26.18 -8.21 -11.76
CA HIS A 232 27.09 -7.13 -11.36
C HIS A 232 27.08 -6.89 -9.85
N GLU A 233 28.16 -6.34 -9.31
CA GLU A 233 28.20 -5.86 -7.93
C GLU A 233 28.00 -4.35 -7.83
N LEU A 234 27.22 -3.92 -6.83
CA LEU A 234 27.06 -2.51 -6.50
C LEU A 234 28.11 -2.06 -5.49
N SER A 235 28.67 -0.87 -5.73
CA SER A 235 29.56 -0.20 -4.78
C SER A 235 28.79 0.13 -3.49
N LYS A 236 29.28 -0.35 -2.33
CA LYS A 236 28.65 -0.14 -1.02
C LYS A 236 29.43 0.87 -0.17
N VAL A 237 29.95 1.91 -0.80
CA VAL A 237 30.79 2.91 -0.13
C VAL A 237 29.96 3.66 0.89
N HIS A 238 30.21 3.36 2.17
CA HIS A 238 29.37 3.82 3.28
C HIS A 238 29.34 5.35 3.41
N HIS A 239 30.47 6.03 3.22
CA HIS A 239 30.55 7.48 3.36
C HIS A 239 29.78 8.26 2.27
N ILE A 240 29.53 7.64 1.11
CA ILE A 240 28.70 8.25 0.06
C ILE A 240 27.22 8.03 0.40
N ARG A 241 26.83 6.78 0.66
CA ARG A 241 25.44 6.41 0.97
C ARG A 241 24.90 7.11 2.23
N CYS A 242 25.75 7.35 3.22
CA CYS A 242 25.43 8.06 4.45
C CYS A 242 26.02 9.48 4.47
N GLY A 243 26.36 10.02 3.29
CA GLY A 243 26.90 11.38 3.14
C GLY A 243 25.83 12.46 3.31
N ASP A 244 26.27 13.71 3.30
CA ASP A 244 25.35 14.85 3.36
C ASP A 244 24.68 15.09 1.99
N TRP A 245 23.45 14.62 1.85
CA TRP A 245 22.63 14.81 0.65
C TRP A 245 21.98 16.21 0.57
N ALA A 246 22.03 16.99 1.66
CA ALA A 246 21.58 18.38 1.69
C ALA A 246 22.71 19.39 1.44
N ALA A 247 23.96 18.93 1.31
CA ALA A 247 25.16 19.75 1.08
C ALA A 247 24.95 20.83 0.01
N GLU A 248 25.69 21.94 0.03
CA GLU A 248 25.51 23.00 -0.99
C GLU A 248 25.66 22.45 -2.42
N THR A 249 26.70 21.65 -2.63
CA THR A 249 26.98 20.96 -3.90
C THR A 249 27.20 19.48 -3.67
N LEU A 250 26.64 18.62 -4.54
CA LEU A 250 26.92 17.18 -4.50
C LEU A 250 28.28 16.87 -5.12
N SER A 251 29.04 15.94 -4.53
CA SER A 251 30.29 15.47 -5.12
C SER A 251 30.05 14.64 -6.39
N PRO A 252 31.02 14.52 -7.30
CA PRO A 252 30.91 13.64 -8.47
C PRO A 252 30.55 12.19 -8.10
N GLU A 253 31.05 11.70 -6.97
CA GLU A 253 30.77 10.36 -6.46
C GLU A 253 29.34 10.21 -5.93
N GLN A 254 28.80 11.23 -5.25
CA GLN A 254 27.39 11.27 -4.82
C GLN A 254 26.45 11.31 -6.03
N ILE A 255 26.77 12.14 -7.04
CA ILE A 255 26.01 12.23 -8.29
C ILE A 255 25.99 10.87 -9.00
N HIS A 256 27.17 10.24 -9.12
CA HIS A 256 27.28 8.93 -9.76
C HIS A 256 26.52 7.84 -8.99
N TYR A 257 26.66 7.80 -7.66
CA TYR A 257 25.96 6.87 -6.79
C TYR A 257 24.43 6.98 -6.94
N ALA A 258 23.89 8.18 -6.76
CA ALA A 258 22.45 8.42 -6.84
C ALA A 258 21.92 8.11 -8.25
N ALA A 259 22.68 8.43 -9.30
CA ALA A 259 22.30 8.10 -10.66
C ALA A 259 22.26 6.58 -10.91
N CYS A 260 23.20 5.83 -10.33
CA CYS A 260 23.26 4.38 -10.45
C CYS A 260 22.08 3.69 -9.77
N ASP A 261 21.68 4.13 -8.57
CA ASP A 261 20.63 3.43 -7.80
C ASP A 261 19.27 3.45 -8.54
N ALA A 262 18.85 4.60 -9.06
CA ALA A 262 17.65 4.68 -9.89
C ALA A 262 17.81 3.95 -11.23
N TRP A 263 18.96 4.09 -11.90
CA TRP A 263 19.21 3.45 -13.20
C TRP A 263 19.15 1.92 -13.11
N ILE A 264 19.83 1.35 -12.13
CA ILE A 264 19.88 -0.10 -11.91
C ILE A 264 18.51 -0.64 -11.52
N GLY A 265 17.71 0.12 -10.75
CA GLY A 265 16.32 -0.26 -10.48
C GLY A 265 15.53 -0.51 -11.77
N LYS A 266 15.68 0.40 -12.75
CA LYS A 266 15.07 0.27 -14.09
C LYS A 266 15.65 -0.90 -14.89
N GLU A 267 16.97 -1.08 -14.92
CA GLU A 267 17.62 -2.19 -15.66
C GLU A 267 17.26 -3.58 -15.08
N ILE A 268 17.15 -3.69 -13.75
CA ILE A 268 16.62 -4.87 -13.09
C ILE A 268 15.21 -5.12 -13.60
N PHE A 269 14.31 -4.13 -13.54
CA PHE A 269 12.94 -4.30 -14.06
C PHE A 269 12.92 -4.82 -15.50
N HIS A 270 13.71 -4.23 -16.39
CA HIS A 270 13.80 -4.64 -17.79
C HIS A 270 14.19 -6.12 -17.92
N SER A 271 15.19 -6.55 -17.16
CA SER A 271 15.65 -7.95 -17.14
C SER A 271 14.60 -8.90 -16.56
N LEU A 272 13.88 -8.49 -15.51
CA LEU A 272 12.77 -9.26 -14.95
C LEU A 272 11.62 -9.37 -15.95
N PHE A 273 11.29 -8.29 -16.66
CA PHE A 273 10.24 -8.29 -17.68
C PHE A 273 10.60 -9.18 -18.87
N ALA A 274 11.82 -9.08 -19.40
CA ALA A 274 12.32 -9.98 -20.45
C ALA A 274 12.27 -11.46 -20.00
N ARG A 275 12.65 -11.73 -18.73
CA ARG A 275 12.53 -13.06 -18.14
C ARG A 275 11.08 -13.52 -18.05
N TYR A 276 10.16 -12.64 -17.67
CA TYR A 276 8.74 -12.93 -17.61
C TYR A 276 8.17 -13.27 -19.00
N GLN A 277 8.52 -12.50 -20.02
CA GLN A 277 8.13 -12.78 -21.41
C GLN A 277 8.58 -14.15 -21.88
N SER A 278 9.80 -14.58 -21.50
CA SER A 278 10.29 -15.93 -21.83
C SER A 278 9.47 -17.07 -21.21
N PHE A 279 8.63 -16.82 -20.20
CA PHE A 279 7.76 -17.82 -19.58
C PHE A 279 6.36 -17.89 -20.20
N THR A 280 5.95 -16.85 -20.92
CA THR A 280 4.61 -16.71 -21.49
C THR A 280 4.69 -17.01 -22.98
N LEU A 281 4.41 -18.26 -23.37
CA LEU A 281 4.60 -18.74 -24.75
C LEU A 281 3.61 -18.13 -25.76
N ASP A 282 2.43 -17.66 -25.32
CA ASP A 282 1.35 -17.27 -26.26
C ASP A 282 0.84 -15.82 -26.11
N ASP A 283 1.03 -15.15 -24.96
CA ASP A 283 0.31 -13.90 -24.66
C ASP A 283 1.17 -12.62 -24.65
N HIS A 284 2.51 -12.71 -24.78
CA HIS A 284 3.48 -11.58 -24.73
C HIS A 284 2.96 -10.33 -23.97
N PRO A 285 2.80 -10.43 -22.64
CA PRO A 285 2.17 -9.40 -21.83
C PRO A 285 2.98 -8.10 -21.83
N ASP A 286 2.27 -6.98 -21.86
CA ASP A 286 2.87 -5.64 -21.71
C ASP A 286 3.30 -5.34 -20.26
N VAL A 287 3.96 -4.19 -20.05
CA VAL A 287 4.41 -3.77 -18.71
C VAL A 287 3.26 -3.63 -17.70
N TYR A 288 2.07 -3.23 -18.11
CA TYR A 288 0.93 -3.04 -17.21
C TYR A 288 0.34 -4.38 -16.78
N GLN A 289 0.29 -5.36 -17.68
CA GLN A 289 -0.10 -6.73 -17.38
C GLN A 289 0.89 -7.38 -16.42
N PHE A 290 2.20 -7.25 -16.71
CA PHE A 290 3.26 -7.76 -15.84
C PHE A 290 3.21 -7.16 -14.42
N THR A 291 2.90 -5.87 -14.32
CA THR A 291 2.94 -5.13 -13.04
C THR A 291 1.60 -5.02 -12.34
N LYS A 292 0.50 -5.46 -12.96
CA LYS A 292 -0.88 -5.27 -12.47
C LYS A 292 -1.09 -5.64 -11.00
N ALA A 293 -0.49 -6.74 -10.55
CA ALA A 293 -0.61 -7.23 -9.17
C ALA A 293 0.28 -6.46 -8.16
N PHE A 294 1.20 -5.64 -8.65
CA PHE A 294 2.25 -4.98 -7.87
C PHE A 294 2.17 -3.45 -7.91
N ILE A 295 1.47 -2.85 -8.89
CA ILE A 295 1.24 -1.41 -8.95
C ILE A 295 0.57 -0.92 -7.66
N ASN A 296 1.27 -0.02 -6.97
CA ASN A 296 0.92 0.59 -5.70
C ASN A 296 0.63 -0.45 -4.59
N ALA A 297 1.20 -1.66 -4.67
CA ALA A 297 1.12 -2.62 -3.57
C ALA A 297 1.96 -2.11 -2.37
N PRO A 298 1.48 -2.09 -1.13
CA PRO A 298 2.29 -1.76 0.02
C PRO A 298 3.25 -2.91 0.32
N PHE A 299 4.46 -2.52 0.67
CA PHE A 299 5.55 -3.43 0.98
C PHE A 299 5.53 -3.75 2.48
N LYS A 300 5.56 -5.05 2.78
CA LYS A 300 5.89 -5.51 4.13
C LYS A 300 7.41 -5.55 4.24
N VAL A 301 8.01 -4.50 4.77
CA VAL A 301 9.40 -4.58 5.22
C VAL A 301 9.42 -5.34 6.55
N LYS A 302 9.98 -6.55 6.53
CA LYS A 302 10.42 -7.18 7.78
C LYS A 302 11.65 -6.41 8.24
N SER A 303 11.54 -5.70 9.36
CA SER A 303 12.69 -5.08 10.02
C SER A 303 13.77 -6.15 10.24
N PRO A 304 15.04 -5.90 9.87
CA PRO A 304 16.13 -6.76 10.31
C PRO A 304 16.18 -6.69 11.84
N LYS A 305 16.12 -7.85 12.51
CA LYS A 305 16.47 -7.89 13.93
C LYS A 305 17.92 -7.41 14.09
N PRO A 306 18.23 -6.60 15.11
CA PRO A 306 19.61 -6.19 15.36
C PRO A 306 20.48 -7.44 15.56
N LYS A 307 21.54 -7.56 14.76
CA LYS A 307 22.55 -8.60 14.91
C LYS A 307 23.47 -8.18 16.05
N SER A 308 23.33 -8.81 17.21
CA SER A 308 24.41 -8.84 18.20
C SER A 308 25.48 -9.83 17.72
N SER A 309 26.68 -9.32 17.52
CA SER A 309 27.88 -10.07 17.13
C SER A 309 28.55 -10.70 18.35
N THR A 310 28.64 -12.04 18.40
CA THR A 310 29.90 -12.75 18.67
C THR A 310 29.80 -14.25 18.33
N THR A 311 30.85 -14.72 17.66
CA THR A 311 31.23 -16.08 17.22
C THR A 311 31.17 -17.13 18.34
N SER A 312 30.71 -18.38 18.10
CA SER A 312 31.51 -19.48 17.52
C SER A 312 30.61 -20.74 17.28
N PRO A 313 31.10 -21.77 16.55
CA PRO A 313 30.26 -22.69 15.80
C PRO A 313 29.83 -23.91 16.61
N SER A 314 28.56 -24.30 16.51
CA SER A 314 28.12 -25.65 16.88
C SER A 314 27.20 -26.21 15.82
N ASN A 315 27.68 -27.30 15.20
CA ASN A 315 26.88 -28.28 14.49
C ASN A 315 25.64 -28.62 15.32
N ASN A 316 24.47 -28.44 14.73
CA ASN A 316 23.35 -29.34 15.00
C ASN A 316 22.37 -29.31 13.83
N ASN A 317 22.43 -30.41 13.07
CA ASN A 317 21.34 -30.89 12.24
C ASN A 317 20.08 -31.00 13.11
N ASN A 318 19.14 -30.09 12.91
CA ASN A 318 17.72 -30.37 13.12
C ASN A 318 16.90 -29.40 12.28
N SER A 319 16.55 -29.89 11.09
CA SER A 319 15.57 -29.31 10.19
C SER A 319 14.18 -29.32 10.84
N SER A 320 13.91 -28.35 11.71
CA SER A 320 12.54 -27.96 12.02
C SER A 320 12.18 -26.79 11.09
N SER A 321 11.68 -27.16 9.91
CA SER A 321 11.03 -26.25 8.98
C SER A 321 9.99 -25.43 9.74
N LYS A 322 10.28 -24.15 10.03
CA LYS A 322 9.29 -23.20 10.51
C LYS A 322 8.23 -23.08 9.41
N LYS A 323 7.11 -23.79 9.57
CA LYS A 323 5.95 -23.68 8.69
C LYS A 323 5.57 -22.20 8.63
N VAL A 324 5.79 -21.58 7.47
CA VAL A 324 5.16 -20.34 7.11
C VAL A 324 3.67 -20.66 7.10
N ASN A 325 2.89 -20.17 8.07
CA ASN A 325 1.43 -20.23 8.02
C ASN A 325 0.96 -19.33 6.87
N ASP A 326 1.07 -19.84 5.64
CA ASP A 326 0.48 -19.23 4.49
C ASP A 326 -1.04 -19.42 4.57
N ARG A 327 -1.75 -18.34 4.92
CA ARG A 327 -3.21 -18.31 5.04
C ARG A 327 -3.92 -18.78 3.75
N ARG A 328 -3.22 -18.80 2.61
CA ARG A 328 -3.74 -19.30 1.33
C ARG A 328 -4.20 -20.77 1.42
N TYR A 329 -3.56 -21.59 2.25
CA TYR A 329 -3.92 -22.99 2.48
C TYR A 329 -5.06 -23.19 3.50
N THR A 330 -5.44 -22.14 4.25
CA THR A 330 -6.51 -22.24 5.27
C THR A 330 -7.90 -21.94 4.74
N ILE A 331 -8.00 -21.38 3.53
CA ILE A 331 -9.27 -21.00 2.93
C ILE A 331 -9.72 -22.15 2.02
N PRO A 332 -10.92 -22.73 2.23
CA PRO A 332 -11.44 -23.77 1.36
C PRO A 332 -11.74 -23.25 -0.05
N ASP A 333 -11.61 -24.13 -1.04
CA ASP A 333 -12.23 -23.89 -2.36
C ASP A 333 -13.74 -24.13 -2.27
N ASN A 334 -14.51 -23.58 -3.22
CA ASN A 334 -15.96 -23.75 -3.32
C ASN A 334 -16.75 -23.31 -2.08
N ARG A 335 -16.26 -22.31 -1.35
CA ARG A 335 -16.94 -21.77 -0.17
C ARG A 335 -18.24 -21.05 -0.58
N ILE A 336 -19.37 -21.45 -0.02
CA ILE A 336 -20.65 -20.75 -0.20
C ILE A 336 -20.80 -19.70 0.92
N LEU A 337 -20.92 -18.44 0.53
CA LEU A 337 -21.06 -17.26 1.39
C LEU A 337 -22.41 -16.56 1.26
N TYR A 338 -23.09 -16.74 0.12
CA TYR A 338 -24.47 -16.36 -0.12
C TYR A 338 -25.27 -17.61 -0.48
N ASP A 339 -26.18 -18.01 0.40
CA ASP A 339 -27.12 -19.12 0.13
C ASP A 339 -28.34 -18.66 -0.68
N ASN A 340 -28.66 -17.36 -0.64
CA ASN A 340 -29.82 -16.75 -1.31
C ASN A 340 -31.16 -17.44 -0.98
N CYS A 341 -31.38 -17.82 0.29
CA CYS A 341 -32.69 -18.32 0.73
C CYS A 341 -33.65 -17.14 0.92
N LEU A 342 -34.91 -17.28 0.53
CA LEU A 342 -35.89 -16.20 0.53
C LEU A 342 -36.68 -16.16 1.84
N MET A 343 -36.91 -14.96 2.39
CA MET A 343 -37.71 -14.76 3.60
C MET A 343 -38.87 -13.81 3.31
N TYR A 344 -40.09 -14.28 3.55
CA TYR A 344 -41.33 -13.55 3.30
C TYR A 344 -42.03 -13.13 4.59
N SER A 345 -42.80 -12.03 4.53
CA SER A 345 -43.80 -11.69 5.55
C SER A 345 -45.01 -12.63 5.48
N PRO A 346 -45.87 -12.67 6.51
CA PRO A 346 -47.15 -13.38 6.45
C PRO A 346 -48.03 -12.97 5.26
N ASP A 347 -47.93 -11.70 4.84
CA ASP A 347 -48.68 -11.13 3.71
C ASP A 347 -48.06 -11.44 2.33
N GLY A 348 -47.00 -12.26 2.28
CA GLY A 348 -46.36 -12.69 1.03
C GLY A 348 -45.34 -11.69 0.45
N ILE A 349 -44.95 -10.66 1.20
CA ILE A 349 -43.94 -9.68 0.77
C ILE A 349 -42.54 -10.25 0.99
N LEU A 350 -41.68 -10.21 -0.03
CA LEU A 350 -40.28 -10.63 0.11
C LEU A 350 -39.49 -9.60 0.94
N LEU A 351 -38.97 -10.02 2.09
CA LEU A 351 -38.29 -9.14 3.04
C LEU A 351 -36.79 -9.04 2.78
N CYS A 352 -36.12 -10.18 2.56
CA CYS A 352 -34.69 -10.25 2.23
C CYS A 352 -34.24 -11.67 1.84
N ASN A 353 -32.99 -11.75 1.37
CA ASN A 353 -32.23 -12.98 1.28
C ASN A 353 -31.53 -13.31 2.61
N ILE A 354 -31.55 -14.57 3.02
CA ILE A 354 -30.93 -15.09 4.24
C ILE A 354 -30.06 -16.33 3.97
N SER A 355 -29.25 -16.71 4.95
CA SER A 355 -28.44 -17.94 4.89
C SER A 355 -29.24 -19.16 5.33
N LYS A 356 -28.80 -20.36 4.91
CA LYS A 356 -29.40 -21.64 5.38
C LYS A 356 -29.36 -21.76 6.90
N ARG A 357 -28.30 -21.25 7.53
CA ARG A 357 -28.18 -21.20 8.99
C ARG A 357 -29.25 -20.31 9.64
N LYS A 358 -29.60 -19.19 9.01
CA LYS A 358 -30.69 -18.33 9.49
C LYS A 358 -32.04 -19.01 9.29
N VAL A 359 -32.28 -19.64 8.14
CA VAL A 359 -33.49 -20.47 7.91
C VAL A 359 -33.69 -21.44 9.07
N GLN A 360 -32.66 -22.24 9.38
CA GLN A 360 -32.73 -23.19 10.48
C GLN A 360 -33.03 -22.52 11.82
N TRP A 361 -32.37 -21.41 12.13
CA TRP A 361 -32.58 -20.67 13.38
C TRP A 361 -34.04 -20.19 13.56
N TYR A 362 -34.68 -19.70 12.49
CA TYR A 362 -36.07 -19.25 12.52
C TYR A 362 -37.05 -20.42 12.66
N VAL A 363 -36.83 -21.50 11.89
CA VAL A 363 -37.71 -22.67 11.88
C VAL A 363 -37.65 -23.44 13.20
N GLU A 364 -36.45 -23.69 13.76
CA GLU A 364 -36.28 -24.37 15.05
C GLU A 364 -36.92 -23.62 16.23
N ARG A 365 -37.05 -22.30 16.11
CA ARG A 365 -37.70 -21.46 17.12
C ARG A 365 -39.19 -21.23 16.86
N ASN A 366 -39.75 -21.92 15.86
CA ASN A 366 -41.13 -21.76 15.43
C ASN A 366 -41.49 -20.33 15.02
N LEU A 367 -40.51 -19.56 14.54
CA LEU A 367 -40.66 -18.17 14.12
C LEU A 367 -40.99 -18.04 12.62
N ALA A 368 -40.77 -19.10 11.85
CA ALA A 368 -41.09 -19.16 10.42
C ALA A 368 -41.38 -20.60 9.99
N THR A 369 -42.11 -20.73 8.88
CA THR A 369 -42.41 -22.01 8.23
C THR A 369 -41.72 -22.09 6.88
N ILE A 370 -41.16 -23.25 6.52
CA ILE A 370 -40.60 -23.47 5.18
C ILE A 370 -41.76 -23.61 4.19
N THR A 371 -41.79 -22.75 3.17
CA THR A 371 -42.85 -22.71 2.15
C THR A 371 -42.40 -23.25 0.80
N ASN A 372 -41.10 -23.24 0.51
CA ASN A 372 -40.53 -23.86 -0.68
C ASN A 372 -39.14 -24.46 -0.35
N GLN A 373 -38.78 -25.55 -1.03
CA GLN A 373 -37.49 -26.24 -0.85
C GLN A 373 -36.45 -25.81 -1.88
N ASP A 374 -36.85 -25.32 -3.07
CA ASP A 374 -35.94 -24.83 -4.10
C ASP A 374 -36.53 -23.66 -4.92
N PRO A 375 -36.00 -22.42 -4.79
CA PRO A 375 -35.06 -22.01 -3.76
C PRO A 375 -35.70 -22.09 -2.37
N ILE A 376 -34.91 -22.43 -1.35
CA ILE A 376 -35.39 -22.52 0.03
C ILE A 376 -36.04 -21.18 0.42
N SER A 377 -37.31 -21.24 0.77
CA SER A 377 -38.12 -20.08 1.13
C SER A 377 -38.80 -20.31 2.47
N ILE A 378 -38.78 -19.29 3.33
CA ILE A 378 -39.51 -19.29 4.59
C ILE A 378 -40.48 -18.11 4.66
N THR A 379 -41.60 -18.31 5.35
CA THR A 379 -42.55 -17.25 5.69
C THR A 379 -42.55 -17.08 7.20
N LEU A 380 -42.38 -15.84 7.69
CA LEU A 380 -42.44 -15.55 9.11
C LEU A 380 -43.84 -15.88 9.66
N ASN A 381 -43.90 -16.37 10.90
CA ASN A 381 -45.16 -16.68 11.58
C ASN A 381 -45.72 -15.45 12.35
N PHE A 382 -45.08 -14.28 12.22
CA PHE A 382 -45.44 -13.04 12.89
C PHE A 382 -45.21 -11.84 11.97
N ASN A 383 -45.91 -10.73 12.24
CA ASN A 383 -45.74 -9.50 11.48
C ASN A 383 -44.45 -8.78 11.91
N PRO A 384 -43.47 -8.58 10.99
CA PRO A 384 -42.23 -7.88 11.30
C PRO A 384 -42.49 -6.38 11.52
N LYS A 385 -41.57 -5.72 12.24
CA LYS A 385 -41.59 -4.25 12.39
C LYS A 385 -41.05 -3.61 11.11
N GLY A 386 -41.94 -3.39 10.15
CA GLY A 386 -41.65 -2.82 8.83
C GLY A 386 -41.35 -3.87 7.75
N ASN A 387 -41.31 -3.43 6.50
CA ASN A 387 -41.20 -4.30 5.32
C ASN A 387 -39.76 -4.76 5.00
N GLY A 388 -38.81 -4.59 5.94
CA GLY A 388 -37.42 -4.96 5.71
C GLY A 388 -36.80 -4.19 4.54
N ASN A 389 -36.30 -4.91 3.53
CA ASN A 389 -35.75 -4.33 2.30
C ASN A 389 -36.67 -4.53 1.08
N ALA A 390 -37.98 -4.67 1.28
CA ALA A 390 -38.95 -4.98 0.21
C ALA A 390 -38.88 -4.03 -1.00
N ASP A 391 -38.49 -2.77 -0.77
CA ASP A 391 -38.41 -1.75 -1.82
C ASP A 391 -36.98 -1.55 -2.37
N ASP A 392 -36.03 -2.42 -2.01
CA ASP A 392 -34.62 -2.26 -2.36
C ASP A 392 -34.07 -3.43 -3.17
N GLU A 393 -33.97 -3.20 -4.48
CA GLU A 393 -33.47 -4.16 -5.47
C GLU A 393 -32.09 -4.73 -5.12
N PHE A 394 -31.19 -3.96 -4.48
CA PHE A 394 -29.86 -4.46 -4.13
C PHE A 394 -29.91 -5.53 -3.03
N TYR A 395 -30.75 -5.34 -2.01
CA TYR A 395 -30.83 -6.29 -0.90
C TYR A 395 -31.71 -7.51 -1.22
N LEU A 396 -32.63 -7.36 -2.18
CA LEU A 396 -33.45 -8.45 -2.70
C LEU A 396 -32.76 -9.25 -3.82
N ALA A 397 -31.77 -8.68 -4.51
CA ALA A 397 -31.04 -9.38 -5.55
C ALA A 397 -30.26 -10.58 -5.01
N ASN A 398 -30.34 -11.70 -5.72
CA ASN A 398 -29.45 -12.84 -5.54
C ASN A 398 -28.00 -12.41 -5.73
N LYS A 399 -27.11 -12.89 -4.85
CA LYS A 399 -25.69 -12.57 -4.90
C LYS A 399 -24.87 -13.79 -5.27
N GLU A 400 -23.91 -13.59 -6.16
CA GLU A 400 -23.01 -14.66 -6.62
C GLU A 400 -21.87 -14.89 -5.62
N ASN A 401 -21.42 -16.16 -5.54
CA ASN A 401 -20.28 -16.57 -4.72
C ASN A 401 -18.95 -16.43 -5.48
N ASN A 402 -18.79 -15.29 -6.15
CA ASN A 402 -17.65 -15.01 -7.02
C ASN A 402 -16.92 -13.76 -6.53
N CYS A 403 -15.61 -13.70 -6.80
CA CYS A 403 -14.84 -12.50 -6.57
C CYS A 403 -15.36 -11.37 -7.45
N VAL A 404 -15.76 -10.24 -6.85
CA VAL A 404 -16.28 -9.08 -7.60
C VAL A 404 -15.24 -8.43 -8.51
N VAL A 405 -13.94 -8.76 -8.34
CA VAL A 405 -12.85 -8.23 -9.15
C VAL A 405 -12.53 -9.11 -10.35
N CYS A 406 -12.19 -10.36 -10.12
CA CYS A 406 -11.72 -11.26 -11.19
C CYS A 406 -12.70 -12.37 -11.57
N GLY A 407 -13.85 -12.49 -10.89
CA GLY A 407 -14.85 -13.53 -11.16
C GLY A 407 -14.51 -14.89 -10.55
N SER A 408 -13.32 -15.07 -9.96
CA SER A 408 -12.93 -16.35 -9.35
C SER A 408 -13.86 -16.75 -8.20
N ASN A 409 -14.31 -18.00 -8.22
CA ASN A 409 -15.06 -18.65 -7.15
C ASN A 409 -14.15 -19.41 -6.15
N LEU A 410 -12.82 -19.35 -6.34
CA LEU A 410 -11.85 -20.02 -5.51
C LEU A 410 -11.37 -19.11 -4.37
N LYS A 411 -11.14 -19.71 -3.20
CA LYS A 411 -10.59 -19.04 -2.02
C LYS A 411 -11.28 -17.71 -1.68
N ILE A 412 -12.61 -17.64 -1.78
CA ILE A 412 -13.36 -16.39 -1.59
C ILE A 412 -13.52 -16.00 -0.11
N LEU A 413 -13.41 -14.70 0.13
CA LEU A 413 -13.43 -14.03 1.43
C LEU A 413 -14.39 -12.83 1.38
N ARG A 414 -14.98 -12.49 2.53
CA ARG A 414 -15.71 -11.23 2.69
C ARG A 414 -14.71 -10.10 2.93
N HIS A 415 -14.81 -9.04 2.14
CA HIS A 415 -14.05 -7.81 2.29
C HIS A 415 -15.00 -6.66 2.63
N SER A 416 -14.61 -5.83 3.60
CA SER A 416 -15.35 -4.62 3.98
C SER A 416 -14.73 -3.41 3.29
N ILE A 417 -15.43 -2.85 2.30
CA ILE A 417 -15.01 -1.66 1.55
C ILE A 417 -14.81 -0.48 2.50
N VAL A 418 -15.79 -0.21 3.36
CA VAL A 418 -15.64 0.69 4.50
C VAL A 418 -15.12 -0.13 5.68
N PRO A 419 -13.89 0.09 6.17
CA PRO A 419 -13.31 -0.77 7.20
C PRO A 419 -14.13 -0.75 8.50
N HIS A 420 -14.26 -1.91 9.13
CA HIS A 420 -15.01 -2.06 10.38
C HIS A 420 -14.50 -1.13 11.49
N CYS A 421 -13.19 -0.84 11.52
CA CYS A 421 -12.60 0.05 12.51
C CYS A 421 -13.14 1.49 12.45
N TYR A 422 -13.68 1.94 11.32
CA TYR A 422 -14.42 3.20 11.20
C TYR A 422 -15.92 2.99 11.38
N ARG A 423 -16.49 2.00 10.66
CA ARG A 423 -17.94 1.74 10.63
C ARG A 423 -18.54 1.44 12.01
N GLN A 424 -17.76 0.92 12.94
CA GLN A 424 -18.20 0.68 14.32
C GLN A 424 -18.70 1.94 15.06
N TYR A 425 -18.28 3.13 14.61
CA TYR A 425 -18.64 4.42 15.20
C TYR A 425 -19.87 5.08 14.55
N PHE A 426 -20.38 4.55 13.45
CA PHE A 426 -21.57 5.10 12.79
C PHE A 426 -22.85 4.91 13.63
N PRO A 427 -23.86 5.79 13.46
CA PRO A 427 -25.19 5.61 14.05
C PRO A 427 -25.81 4.26 13.63
N GLU A 428 -26.62 3.67 14.50
CA GLU A 428 -27.17 2.32 14.30
C GLU A 428 -27.93 2.17 12.98
N LYS A 429 -28.67 3.22 12.56
CA LYS A 429 -29.39 3.27 11.28
C LYS A 429 -28.47 3.04 10.08
N VAL A 430 -27.26 3.61 10.07
CA VAL A 430 -26.30 3.42 8.96
C VAL A 430 -25.50 2.12 9.13
N LYS A 431 -25.23 1.76 10.39
CA LYS A 431 -24.47 0.57 10.76
C LYS A 431 -25.17 -0.72 10.36
N SER A 432 -26.50 -0.79 10.49
CA SER A 432 -27.33 -1.95 10.13
C SER A 432 -27.34 -2.25 8.61
N HIS A 433 -27.06 -1.25 7.75
CA HIS A 433 -26.98 -1.39 6.29
C HIS A 433 -25.58 -1.74 5.76
N ALA A 434 -24.76 -2.44 6.57
CA ALA A 434 -23.37 -2.75 6.21
C ALA A 434 -23.19 -3.67 4.99
N SER A 435 -24.20 -4.44 4.59
CA SER A 435 -24.05 -5.42 3.50
C SER A 435 -23.78 -4.79 2.14
N HIS A 436 -24.09 -3.50 1.94
CA HIS A 436 -23.70 -2.78 0.71
C HIS A 436 -22.18 -2.58 0.60
N ASP A 437 -21.49 -2.52 1.74
CA ASP A 437 -20.03 -2.37 1.80
C ASP A 437 -19.30 -3.71 1.98
N ILE A 438 -20.01 -4.83 1.94
CA ILE A 438 -19.44 -6.17 2.07
C ILE A 438 -19.48 -6.85 0.71
N VAL A 439 -18.30 -7.04 0.11
CA VAL A 439 -18.13 -7.71 -1.17
C VAL A 439 -17.31 -8.99 -1.02
N LEU A 440 -17.38 -9.88 -2.02
CA LEU A 440 -16.57 -11.08 -2.04
C LEU A 440 -15.32 -10.89 -2.90
N LEU A 441 -14.17 -11.27 -2.38
CA LEU A 441 -12.89 -11.25 -3.10
C LEU A 441 -12.21 -12.62 -2.96
N CYS A 442 -11.58 -13.11 -4.03
CA CYS A 442 -10.64 -14.24 -3.89
C CYS A 442 -9.44 -13.80 -3.04
N TYR A 443 -8.69 -14.76 -2.50
CA TYR A 443 -7.53 -14.47 -1.63
C TYR A 443 -6.57 -13.43 -2.24
N ASP A 444 -6.24 -13.54 -3.52
CA ASP A 444 -5.28 -12.63 -4.17
C ASP A 444 -5.84 -11.21 -4.33
N CYS A 445 -7.11 -11.08 -4.76
CA CYS A 445 -7.78 -9.80 -4.86
C CYS A 445 -8.02 -9.17 -3.47
N HIS A 446 -8.32 -9.99 -2.46
CA HIS A 446 -8.46 -9.53 -1.08
C HIS A 446 -7.13 -9.02 -0.54
N LEU A 447 -6.04 -9.73 -0.79
CA LEU A 447 -4.70 -9.29 -0.41
C LEU A 447 -4.36 -7.96 -1.12
N ALA A 448 -4.70 -7.82 -2.40
CA ALA A 448 -4.54 -6.57 -3.15
C ALA A 448 -5.43 -5.43 -2.62
N ALA A 449 -6.67 -5.71 -2.20
CA ALA A 449 -7.58 -4.71 -1.66
C ALA A 449 -7.16 -4.23 -0.25
N ASP A 450 -6.83 -5.15 0.67
CA ASP A 450 -6.33 -4.83 2.02
C ASP A 450 -5.11 -3.92 1.98
N LYS A 451 -4.26 -4.18 1.00
CA LYS A 451 -3.08 -3.40 0.67
C LYS A 451 -3.44 -1.93 0.37
N ARG A 452 -4.49 -1.70 -0.42
CA ARG A 452 -4.97 -0.36 -0.79
C ARG A 452 -5.77 0.32 0.31
N VAL A 453 -6.37 -0.44 1.23
CA VAL A 453 -6.98 0.11 2.45
C VAL A 453 -5.95 0.90 3.26
N GLN A 454 -4.69 0.44 3.33
CA GLN A 454 -3.65 1.17 4.07
C GLN A 454 -3.31 2.53 3.45
N LEU A 455 -3.21 2.61 2.11
CA LEU A 455 -3.02 3.88 1.41
C LEU A 455 -4.20 4.81 1.64
N MET A 456 -5.41 4.26 1.62
CA MET A 456 -6.61 5.03 1.87
C MET A 456 -6.64 5.63 3.28
N ARG A 457 -6.10 4.93 4.28
CA ARG A 457 -5.94 5.49 5.63
C ARG A 457 -5.04 6.72 5.65
N MET A 458 -4.02 6.79 4.78
CA MET A 458 -3.17 7.98 4.65
C MET A 458 -3.92 9.13 3.96
N VAL A 459 -4.75 8.83 2.97
CA VAL A 459 -5.64 9.83 2.34
C VAL A 459 -6.61 10.41 3.36
N VAL A 460 -7.29 9.54 4.12
CA VAL A 460 -8.19 9.95 5.23
C VAL A 460 -7.42 10.75 6.29
N SER A 461 -6.21 10.34 6.64
CA SER A 461 -5.35 11.08 7.58
C SER A 461 -5.09 12.51 7.11
N SER A 462 -4.78 12.70 5.82
CA SER A 462 -4.55 14.02 5.22
C SER A 462 -5.84 14.84 5.14
N GLU A 463 -6.93 14.25 4.64
CA GLU A 463 -8.22 14.91 4.44
C GLU A 463 -8.80 15.45 5.75
N TYR A 464 -8.71 14.68 6.83
CA TYR A 464 -9.21 15.08 8.14
C TYR A 464 -8.13 15.73 9.02
N ASN A 465 -6.91 15.89 8.53
CA ASN A 465 -5.74 16.42 9.25
C ASN A 465 -5.54 15.73 10.62
N ILE A 466 -5.44 14.39 10.62
CA ILE A 466 -5.25 13.55 11.80
C ILE A 466 -4.07 12.59 11.53
N PRO A 467 -2.96 12.67 12.27
CA PRO A 467 -1.80 11.80 12.06
C PRO A 467 -2.12 10.31 12.24
N THR A 468 -1.48 9.43 11.46
CA THR A 468 -1.60 7.97 11.64
C THR A 468 -0.74 7.42 12.78
N ASP A 469 0.27 8.17 13.22
CA ASP A 469 1.19 7.79 14.30
C ASP A 469 0.83 8.53 15.59
N LEU A 470 -0.11 7.96 16.34
CA LEU A 470 -0.66 8.54 17.59
C LEU A 470 -0.14 7.81 18.84
N GLY A 471 1.06 7.23 18.73
CA GLY A 471 1.66 6.41 19.77
C GLY A 471 1.13 4.97 19.78
N VAL A 472 1.36 4.28 20.90
CA VAL A 472 1.12 2.84 21.01
C VAL A 472 -0.16 2.51 21.81
N PRO A 473 -1.00 1.57 21.34
CA PRO A 473 -2.22 1.15 22.06
C PRO A 473 -1.92 0.39 23.35
N PHE A 474 -0.70 -0.10 23.51
CA PHE A 474 -0.26 -0.82 24.70
C PHE A 474 1.09 -0.29 25.17
N ILE A 475 1.19 -0.02 26.47
CA ILE A 475 2.43 0.35 27.15
C ILE A 475 2.93 -0.82 27.99
N LYS A 476 4.22 -0.80 28.28
CA LYS A 476 4.83 -1.78 29.17
C LYS A 476 4.62 -1.31 30.60
N ASP A 477 3.97 -2.13 31.41
CA ASP A 477 3.85 -1.87 32.83
C ASP A 477 5.22 -2.14 33.48
N ALA A 478 5.89 -1.07 33.91
CA ALA A 478 7.23 -1.15 34.48
C ALA A 478 7.25 -1.95 35.79
N ALA A 479 6.21 -1.81 36.62
CA ALA A 479 6.07 -2.53 37.88
C ALA A 479 5.89 -4.03 37.60
N ILE A 480 4.91 -4.43 36.78
CA ILE A 480 4.69 -5.84 36.43
C ILE A 480 5.92 -6.43 35.74
N SER A 481 6.61 -5.65 34.92
CA SER A 481 7.85 -6.11 34.27
C SER A 481 8.98 -6.35 35.25
N ARG A 482 9.18 -5.46 36.24
CA ARG A 482 10.17 -5.61 37.31
C ARG A 482 9.86 -6.86 38.14
N ILE A 483 8.61 -7.01 38.57
CA ILE A 483 8.12 -8.13 39.38
C ILE A 483 8.30 -9.46 38.65
N SER A 484 7.92 -9.51 37.37
CA SER A 484 8.06 -10.72 36.55
C SER A 484 9.54 -11.09 36.33
N ASN A 485 10.44 -10.10 36.23
CA ASN A 485 11.87 -10.35 36.13
C ASN A 485 12.45 -10.85 37.46
N PHE A 486 12.06 -10.26 38.59
CA PHE A 486 12.43 -10.73 39.93
C PHE A 486 12.00 -12.18 40.15
N ALA A 487 10.73 -12.49 39.85
CA ALA A 487 10.20 -13.84 39.96
C ALA A 487 10.94 -14.85 39.06
N MET A 488 11.34 -14.44 37.85
CA MET A 488 12.14 -15.28 36.95
C MET A 488 13.53 -15.59 37.50
N ILE A 489 14.20 -14.59 38.09
CA ILE A 489 15.52 -14.76 38.71
C ILE A 489 15.41 -15.68 39.94
N LEU A 490 14.46 -15.41 40.85
CA LEU A 490 14.27 -16.21 42.06
C LEU A 490 13.87 -17.65 41.74
N LYS A 491 13.00 -17.87 40.74
CA LYS A 491 12.64 -19.21 40.26
C LYS A 491 13.88 -19.98 39.80
N GLN A 492 14.72 -19.32 39.01
CA GLN A 492 15.94 -19.92 38.46
C GLN A 492 16.98 -20.24 39.54
N LEU A 493 17.10 -19.39 40.57
CA LEU A 493 18.06 -19.56 41.66
C LEU A 493 17.62 -20.59 42.71
N GLN A 494 16.32 -20.66 43.02
CA GLN A 494 15.82 -21.39 44.19
C GLN A 494 15.11 -22.71 43.86
N PHE A 495 14.57 -22.87 42.65
CA PHE A 495 13.72 -24.02 42.31
C PHE A 495 14.17 -24.83 41.09
N ASP A 496 14.96 -24.25 40.18
CA ASP A 496 15.38 -24.97 38.97
C ASP A 496 16.61 -25.85 39.25
N ALA A 497 16.49 -27.16 39.00
CA ALA A 497 17.49 -28.18 39.34
C ALA A 497 18.84 -28.06 38.60
N THR A 498 18.87 -27.34 37.48
CA THR A 498 20.09 -26.98 36.74
C THR A 498 20.10 -25.47 36.52
N PRO A 499 20.53 -24.69 37.52
CA PRO A 499 20.55 -23.26 37.36
C PRO A 499 21.54 -22.91 36.26
N LYS A 500 21.19 -21.96 35.38
CA LYS A 500 22.18 -21.28 34.53
C LYS A 500 23.05 -20.37 35.42
N VAL A 501 23.71 -20.95 36.42
CA VAL A 501 24.38 -20.26 37.54
C VAL A 501 25.36 -19.22 37.01
N LYS A 502 26.10 -19.54 35.94
CA LYS A 502 27.17 -18.69 35.39
C LYS A 502 26.76 -17.26 35.00
N GLU A 503 25.48 -16.99 34.75
CA GLU A 503 25.00 -15.66 34.32
C GLU A 503 24.38 -14.84 35.47
N TYR A 504 23.97 -15.50 36.57
CA TYR A 504 23.26 -14.88 37.70
C TYR A 504 24.02 -14.96 39.04
N SER A 505 25.11 -15.73 39.13
CA SER A 505 25.98 -15.79 40.32
C SER A 505 26.79 -14.51 40.58
N LEU A 506 26.64 -13.50 39.72
CA LEU A 506 27.23 -12.17 39.87
C LEU A 506 26.26 -11.15 40.52
N ILE A 507 25.01 -11.55 40.81
CA ILE A 507 24.05 -10.67 41.49
C ILE A 507 24.42 -10.59 42.98
N PRO A 508 24.60 -9.38 43.55
CA PRO A 508 24.89 -9.21 44.97
C PRO A 508 23.80 -9.83 45.89
N PRO A 509 24.17 -10.44 47.03
CA PRO A 509 23.21 -11.02 47.98
C PRO A 509 22.14 -10.04 48.46
N ASP A 510 22.49 -8.77 48.68
CA ASP A 510 21.55 -7.73 49.11
C ASP A 510 20.48 -7.46 48.05
N ALA A 511 20.85 -7.51 46.76
CA ALA A 511 19.91 -7.34 45.66
C ALA A 511 18.97 -8.55 45.54
N ILE A 512 19.44 -9.76 45.84
CA ILE A 512 18.56 -10.94 45.91
C ILE A 512 17.55 -10.76 47.05
N LYS A 513 18.01 -10.36 48.24
CA LYS A 513 17.14 -10.11 49.40
C LYS A 513 16.06 -9.05 49.10
N GLU A 514 16.42 -7.95 48.43
CA GLU A 514 15.46 -6.94 47.98
C GLU A 514 14.40 -7.54 47.05
N MET A 515 14.79 -8.39 46.10
CA MET A 515 13.86 -9.08 45.21
C MET A 515 12.90 -9.97 46.01
N GLU A 516 13.39 -10.72 47.00
CA GLU A 516 12.58 -11.59 47.84
C GLU A 516 11.54 -10.81 48.66
N GLU A 517 11.97 -9.73 49.32
CA GLU A 517 11.09 -8.86 50.11
C GLU A 517 10.00 -8.24 49.22
N THR A 518 10.38 -7.75 48.03
CA THR A 518 9.44 -7.20 47.05
C THR A 518 8.39 -8.24 46.62
N ILE A 519 8.79 -9.49 46.34
CA ILE A 519 7.85 -10.56 45.93
C ILE A 519 6.91 -10.93 47.09
N LYS A 520 7.43 -11.04 48.32
CA LYS A 520 6.62 -11.35 49.51
C LYS A 520 5.57 -10.28 49.78
N GLU A 521 5.96 -9.01 49.67
CA GLU A 521 5.06 -7.87 49.85
C GLU A 521 3.92 -7.90 48.81
N ILE A 522 4.23 -8.13 47.53
CA ILE A 522 3.24 -8.17 46.44
C ILE A 522 2.27 -9.34 46.60
N LEU A 523 2.77 -10.50 47.00
CA LEU A 523 1.94 -11.68 47.23
C LEU A 523 1.18 -11.59 48.55
N LYS A 524 1.55 -10.66 49.44
CA LYS A 524 1.06 -10.53 50.82
C LYS A 524 1.21 -11.84 51.59
N LYS A 525 2.39 -12.47 51.45
CA LYS A 525 2.74 -13.73 52.10
C LYS A 525 4.15 -13.65 52.68
N ASP A 526 4.37 -14.28 53.83
CA ASP A 526 5.70 -14.36 54.46
C ASP A 526 6.69 -15.25 53.66
N SER A 527 6.15 -16.12 52.79
CA SER A 527 6.90 -16.99 51.88
C SER A 527 6.15 -17.18 50.54
N TYR A 528 6.86 -17.64 49.51
CA TYR A 528 6.30 -17.88 48.17
C TYR A 528 6.70 -19.26 47.64
N THR A 529 5.87 -19.81 46.75
CA THR A 529 6.07 -21.12 46.12
C THR A 529 6.57 -21.00 44.69
N HIS A 530 6.98 -22.13 44.09
CA HIS A 530 7.34 -22.19 42.68
C HIS A 530 6.21 -21.70 41.77
N ASP A 531 4.98 -22.08 42.07
CA ASP A 531 3.80 -21.71 41.30
C ASP A 531 3.46 -20.23 41.44
N ASP A 532 3.64 -19.64 42.63
CA ASP A 532 3.48 -18.19 42.84
C ASP A 532 4.43 -17.40 41.90
N LEU A 533 5.68 -17.84 41.76
CA LEU A 533 6.65 -17.21 40.87
C LEU A 533 6.28 -17.39 39.39
N ILE A 534 5.82 -18.59 39.00
CA ILE A 534 5.34 -18.86 37.64
C ILE A 534 4.16 -17.96 37.29
N ASP A 535 3.22 -17.76 38.22
CA ASP A 535 2.04 -16.94 38.00
C ASP A 535 2.42 -15.46 37.85
N LEU A 536 3.37 -14.97 38.63
CA LEU A 536 3.95 -13.63 38.46
C LEU A 536 4.69 -13.48 37.13
N ILE A 537 5.40 -14.52 36.66
CA ILE A 537 6.07 -14.51 35.36
C ILE A 537 5.06 -14.42 34.21
N LYS A 538 3.93 -15.14 34.33
CA LYS A 538 2.85 -15.19 33.32
C LYS A 538 2.01 -13.91 33.25
N LYS A 539 2.13 -12.98 34.21
CA LYS A 539 1.38 -11.72 34.17
C LYS A 539 1.66 -10.94 32.88
N LYS A 540 0.59 -10.37 32.30
CA LYS A 540 0.68 -9.59 31.07
C LYS A 540 1.44 -8.28 31.33
N LYS A 541 2.69 -8.23 30.86
CA LYS A 541 3.57 -7.04 30.96
C LYS A 541 3.11 -5.86 30.09
N ARG A 542 2.12 -6.07 29.21
CA ARG A 542 1.55 -5.08 28.31
C ARG A 542 0.14 -4.75 28.77
N VAL A 543 -0.08 -3.50 29.13
CA VAL A 543 -1.38 -2.95 29.53
C VAL A 543 -1.86 -1.96 28.47
N LYS A 544 -3.18 -1.77 28.37
CA LYS A 544 -3.75 -0.81 27.42
C LYS A 544 -3.33 0.60 27.84
N ASN A 545 -2.87 1.39 26.88
CA ASN A 545 -2.55 2.79 27.13
C ASN A 545 -3.87 3.58 27.33
N PRO A 546 -4.13 4.17 28.51
CA PRO A 546 -5.37 4.91 28.76
C PRO A 546 -5.46 6.18 27.91
N ASP A 547 -4.32 6.78 27.57
CA ASP A 547 -4.25 8.03 26.80
C ASP A 547 -4.29 7.80 25.29
N TYR A 548 -4.25 6.53 24.84
CA TYR A 548 -4.29 6.21 23.42
C TYR A 548 -5.70 6.32 22.86
N VAL A 549 -5.87 7.28 21.95
CA VAL A 549 -7.05 7.37 21.08
C VAL A 549 -6.63 6.93 19.68
N SER A 550 -7.41 6.02 19.08
CA SER A 550 -7.07 5.52 17.75
C SER A 550 -7.35 6.58 16.68
N HIS A 551 -6.56 6.55 15.61
CA HIS A 551 -6.75 7.39 14.42
C HIS A 551 -8.21 7.32 13.93
N GLU A 552 -8.80 6.12 13.90
CA GLU A 552 -10.17 5.93 13.44
C GLU A 552 -11.20 6.63 14.31
N LYS A 553 -11.00 6.66 15.62
CA LYS A 553 -11.90 7.36 16.53
C LYS A 553 -11.87 8.87 16.26
N LEU A 554 -10.66 9.45 16.16
CA LEU A 554 -10.49 10.88 15.89
C LEU A 554 -11.09 11.28 14.54
N VAL A 555 -10.90 10.46 13.50
CA VAL A 555 -11.48 10.72 12.17
C VAL A 555 -13.00 10.66 12.26
N MET A 556 -13.56 9.64 12.92
CA MET A 556 -15.01 9.52 13.07
C MET A 556 -15.60 10.63 13.90
N ASP A 557 -14.89 11.17 14.89
CA ASP A 557 -15.36 12.33 15.64
C ASP A 557 -15.58 13.55 14.73
N LYS A 558 -14.69 13.78 13.76
CA LYS A 558 -14.89 14.84 12.75
C LYS A 558 -16.02 14.51 11.78
N VAL A 559 -16.05 13.28 11.25
CA VAL A 559 -17.10 12.84 10.29
C VAL A 559 -18.51 12.94 10.89
N LEU A 560 -18.65 12.58 12.17
CA LEU A 560 -19.95 12.59 12.86
C LEU A 560 -20.42 14.00 13.21
N ILE A 561 -19.50 14.97 13.41
CA ILE A 561 -19.85 16.39 13.60
C ILE A 561 -20.55 16.95 12.35
N GLU A 562 -20.16 16.49 11.16
CA GLU A 562 -20.80 16.87 9.88
C GLU A 562 -22.15 16.16 9.63
N GLY A 563 -22.63 15.35 10.58
CA GLY A 563 -23.93 14.68 10.50
C GLY A 563 -24.03 13.61 9.39
N GLU A 564 -25.25 13.37 8.89
CA GLU A 564 -25.49 12.35 7.85
C GLU A 564 -24.69 12.63 6.56
N GLU A 565 -24.50 13.90 6.20
CA GLU A 565 -23.76 14.28 4.99
C GLU A 565 -22.26 13.98 5.12
N GLY A 566 -21.66 14.21 6.28
CA GLY A 566 -20.28 13.79 6.56
C GLY A 566 -20.10 12.27 6.43
N ILE A 567 -21.01 11.50 7.03
CA ILE A 567 -21.00 10.03 6.93
C ILE A 567 -21.14 9.59 5.48
N ARG A 568 -22.05 10.21 4.71
CA ARG A 568 -22.26 9.92 3.28
C ARG A 568 -21.01 10.17 2.47
N LYS A 569 -20.37 11.33 2.64
CA LYS A 569 -19.09 11.67 1.98
C LYS A 569 -18.01 10.66 2.34
N PHE A 570 -17.87 10.30 3.61
CA PHE A 570 -16.87 9.33 4.06
C PHE A 570 -17.10 7.93 3.46
N ILE A 571 -18.34 7.44 3.44
CA ILE A 571 -18.68 6.15 2.82
C ILE A 571 -18.39 6.20 1.31
N ARG A 572 -18.83 7.27 0.62
CA ARG A 572 -18.61 7.49 -0.80
C ARG A 572 -17.13 7.47 -1.15
N LEU A 573 -16.31 8.14 -0.35
CA LEU A 573 -14.86 8.21 -0.49
C LEU A 573 -14.22 6.81 -0.46
N TRP A 574 -14.57 5.96 0.50
CA TRP A 574 -14.07 4.58 0.57
C TRP A 574 -14.54 3.71 -0.60
N ARG A 575 -15.81 3.84 -1.00
CA ARG A 575 -16.36 3.10 -2.14
C ARG A 575 -15.74 3.49 -3.46
N LYS A 576 -15.57 4.79 -3.69
CA LYS A 576 -14.88 5.34 -4.86
C LYS A 576 -13.45 4.82 -4.93
N HIS A 577 -12.71 4.87 -3.81
CA HIS A 577 -11.36 4.31 -3.73
C HIS A 577 -11.32 2.82 -4.06
N PHE A 578 -12.23 2.01 -3.51
CA PHE A 578 -12.32 0.59 -3.83
C PHE A 578 -12.60 0.36 -5.31
N TYR A 579 -13.58 1.06 -5.89
CA TYR A 579 -13.98 0.92 -7.28
C TYR A 579 -12.84 1.29 -8.24
N GLU A 580 -12.26 2.47 -8.08
CA GLU A 580 -11.20 2.98 -8.95
C GLU A 580 -9.94 2.11 -8.89
N ASN A 581 -9.56 1.63 -7.70
CA ASN A 581 -8.28 0.96 -7.52
C ASN A 581 -8.37 -0.57 -7.58
N SER A 582 -9.54 -1.16 -7.31
CA SER A 582 -9.75 -2.61 -7.43
C SER A 582 -10.35 -3.00 -8.78
N GLN A 583 -10.92 -2.03 -9.53
CA GLN A 583 -11.54 -2.22 -10.84
C GLN A 583 -12.46 -3.45 -10.89
N PRO A 584 -13.49 -3.49 -10.03
CA PRO A 584 -14.30 -4.67 -9.91
C PRO A 584 -15.22 -4.86 -11.14
N LYS A 585 -15.13 -6.02 -11.79
CA LYS A 585 -15.88 -6.34 -13.03
C LYS A 585 -17.20 -7.09 -12.79
N PHE A 586 -17.39 -7.64 -11.59
CA PHE A 586 -18.49 -8.53 -11.23
C PHE A 586 -19.24 -8.01 -10.00
N LEU A 587 -19.36 -6.69 -9.85
CA LEU A 587 -20.26 -6.11 -8.86
C LEU A 587 -21.73 -6.37 -9.24
N CYS A 588 -22.59 -6.41 -8.23
CA CYS A 588 -24.03 -6.45 -8.46
C CYS A 588 -24.46 -5.20 -9.26
N LYS A 589 -25.34 -5.37 -10.25
CA LYS A 589 -25.89 -4.27 -11.06
C LYS A 589 -26.54 -3.14 -10.25
N HIS A 590 -27.07 -3.45 -9.06
CA HIS A 590 -27.69 -2.48 -8.15
C HIS A 590 -26.71 -1.92 -7.11
N TRP A 591 -25.43 -2.31 -7.17
CA TRP A 591 -24.40 -1.72 -6.31
C TRP A 591 -24.01 -0.34 -6.86
N SER A 592 -23.95 0.66 -5.97
CA SER A 592 -23.57 2.02 -6.34
C SER A 592 -22.67 2.63 -5.29
N ILE A 593 -21.76 3.49 -5.75
CA ILE A 593 -20.91 4.33 -4.90
C ILE A 593 -21.77 5.27 -4.03
N ASP A 594 -22.89 5.75 -4.59
CA ASP A 594 -23.66 6.87 -4.05
C ASP A 594 -24.83 6.45 -3.12
N LYS A 595 -25.06 5.15 -2.94
CA LYS A 595 -26.18 4.63 -2.14
C LYS A 595 -25.95 4.75 -0.64
N PHE A 596 -26.60 5.69 0.04
CA PHE A 596 -26.35 5.94 1.47
C PHE A 596 -26.89 4.84 2.40
#